data_AF-A0A1G1CKQ4-F1
#
_entry.id   AF-A0A1G1CKQ4-F1
#
_cell.length_a   1.000
_cell.length_b   1.000
_cell.length_c   1.000
_cell.angle_alpha   90.00
_cell.angle_beta   90.00
_cell.angle_gamma   90.00
#
_symmetry.space_group_name_H-M   'P 1'
#
loop_
_entity.id
_entity.type
_entity.pdbx_description
1 polymer ?
#
loop_
_entity_poly.entity_id
_entity_poly.type
_entity_poly.pdbx_seq_one_letter_code
_entity_poly.pdbx_strand_id
1 'polypeptide(L)' 'MPTVIKAKKDEPAASVIRRFKKQVLLDEILKDLKKKEFYLKPSQIRKERKKEWERQKRRERFLASYH' A
#
# COMPACT_ATOMS: atom_id res chain seq x y z
N MET A 1 13.96 -3.11 -1.42
CA MET A 1 14.68 -2.48 -2.55
C MET A 1 14.28 -1.02 -2.62
N PRO A 2 15.18 -0.09 -2.97
CA PRO A 2 14.81 1.32 -3.13
C PRO A 2 13.91 1.53 -4.34
N THR A 3 12.91 2.40 -4.21
CA THR A 3 12.07 2.84 -5.33
C THR A 3 12.87 3.81 -6.21
N VAL A 4 13.28 3.37 -7.39
CA VAL A 4 14.09 4.18 -8.33
C VAL A 4 13.32 4.42 -9.62
N ILE A 5 13.12 5.69 -9.98
CA ILE A 5 12.51 6.09 -11.26
C ILE A 5 13.46 7.02 -11.99
N LYS A 6 13.84 6.62 -13.20
CA LYS A 6 14.67 7.43 -14.10
C LYS A 6 13.76 8.22 -15.05
N ALA A 7 14.03 9.51 -15.19
CA ALA A 7 13.37 10.34 -16.18
C ALA A 7 13.89 10.00 -17.59
N LYS A 8 13.03 10.07 -18.60
CA LYS A 8 13.45 10.02 -20.00
C LYS A 8 13.83 11.44 -20.47
N LYS A 9 14.66 11.52 -21.51
CA LYS A 9 15.24 12.77 -22.03
C LYS A 9 14.18 13.85 -22.35
N ASP A 10 13.05 13.44 -22.93
CA ASP A 10 11.97 14.36 -23.37
C ASP A 10 10.71 14.23 -22.52
N GLU A 11 10.83 13.77 -21.27
CA GLU A 11 9.68 13.57 -20.41
C GLU A 11 9.36 14.78 -19.54
N PRO A 12 8.09 15.25 -19.53
CA PRO A 12 7.66 16.29 -18.60
C PRO A 12 7.82 15.86 -17.14
N ALA A 13 8.34 16.76 -16.30
CA ALA A 13 8.54 16.52 -14.87
C ALA A 13 7.27 16.02 -14.16
N ALA A 14 6.10 16.54 -14.53
CA ALA A 14 4.81 16.11 -13.98
C ALA A 14 4.52 14.61 -14.20
N SER A 15 4.92 14.06 -15.35
CA SER A 15 4.76 12.63 -15.66
C SER A 15 5.67 11.76 -14.79
N VAL A 16 6.92 12.20 -14.59
CA VAL A 16 7.88 11.51 -13.71
C VAL A 16 7.36 11.47 -12.27
N ILE A 17 6.87 12.62 -11.76
CA ILE A 17 6.28 12.72 -10.42
C ILE A 17 5.06 11.79 -10.29
N ARG A 18 4.21 11.72 -11.32
CA ARG A 18 3.03 10.83 -11.30
C ARG A 18 3.45 9.35 -11.22
N ARG A 19 4.44 8.92 -12.00
CA ARG A 19 4.96 7.56 -11.91
C ARG A 19 5.57 7.28 -10.54
N PHE A 20 6.28 8.25 -9.98
CA PHE A 20 6.83 8.16 -8.64
C PHE A 20 5.76 7.95 -7.57
N LYS A 21 4.72 8.79 -7.57
CA LYS A 21 3.59 8.62 -6.67
C LYS A 21 2.94 7.25 -6.83
N LYS A 22 2.76 6.77 -8.07
CA LYS A 22 2.20 5.43 -8.33
C LYS A 22 3.07 4.32 -7.74
N GLN A 23 4.39 4.38 -7.95
CA GLN A 23 5.29 3.35 -7.44
C GLN A 23 5.37 3.37 -5.91
N VAL A 24 5.44 4.55 -5.27
CA VAL A 24 5.40 4.67 -3.80
C VAL A 24 4.11 4.09 -3.20
N LEU A 25 2.98 4.26 -3.88
CA LEU A 25 1.71 3.65 -3.48
C LEU A 25 1.72 2.13 -3.62
N LEU A 26 2.30 1.61 -4.71
CA LEU A 26 2.42 0.16 -4.95
C LEU A 26 3.38 -0.50 -3.96
N ASP A 27 4.48 0.16 -3.63
CA ASP A 27 5.49 -0.35 -2.69
C ASP A 27 5.01 -0.26 -1.22
N GLU A 28 3.81 0.29 -0.98
CA GLU A 28 3.18 0.46 0.34
C GLU A 28 4.07 1.13 1.41
N ILE A 29 5.12 1.86 1.00
CA ILE A 29 6.16 2.41 1.89
C ILE A 29 5.56 3.24 3.02
N LEU A 30 4.58 4.09 2.70
CA LEU A 30 3.92 4.95 3.69
C LEU A 30 3.08 4.15 4.70
N LYS A 31 2.46 3.05 4.27
CA LYS A 31 1.69 2.18 5.19
C LYS A 31 2.62 1.47 6.15
N ASP A 32 3.74 0.96 5.65
CA ASP A 32 4.74 0.28 6.46
C ASP A 32 5.41 1.22 7.46
N LEU A 33 5.68 2.46 7.05
CA LEU A 33 6.21 3.49 7.93
C LEU A 33 5.26 3.77 9.10
N LYS A 34 3.96 3.92 8.81
CA LYS A 34 2.92 4.09 9.85
C LYS A 34 2.78 2.88 10.78
N LYS A 35 2.93 1.65 10.26
CA LYS A 35 2.91 0.42 11.08
C LYS A 35 4.11 0.35 12.03
N LYS A 36 5.24 0.96 11.66
CA LYS A 36 6.50 0.95 12.43
C LYS A 36 6.69 2.19 13.30
N GLU A 37 5.84 3.21 13.16
CA GLU A 37 5.92 4.48 13.90
C GLU A 37 5.89 4.27 15.42
N PHE A 38 5.13 3.27 15.89
CA PHE A 38 5.05 2.89 17.29
C PHE A 38 5.29 1.39 17.46
N TYR A 39 5.91 1.02 18.58
CA TYR A 39 6.00 -0.39 18.97
C TYR A 39 4.60 -0.94 19.29
N LEU A 40 4.23 -2.03 18.62
CA LEU A 40 3.02 -2.78 18.90
C LEU A 40 3.39 -4.15 19.44
N LYS A 41 2.72 -4.59 20.51
CA LYS A 41 2.92 -5.94 21.04
C LYS A 41 2.56 -6.98 19.97
N PRO A 42 3.24 -8.15 19.91
CA PRO A 42 2.95 -9.19 18.92
C PRO A 42 1.47 -9.62 18.88
N SER A 43 0.79 -9.63 20.03
CA SER A 43 -0.64 -9.92 20.12
C SER A 43 -1.52 -8.89 19.41
N GLN A 44 -1.19 -7.60 19.50
CA GLN A 44 -1.91 -6.52 18.82
C GLN A 44 -1.70 -6.61 17.31
N ILE A 45 -0.48 -6.92 16.86
CA ILE A 45 -0.18 -7.12 15.43
C ILE A 45 -1.02 -8.27 14.86
N ARG A 46 -1.11 -9.40 15.57
CA ARG A 46 -1.95 -10.55 15.16
C ARG A 46 -3.43 -10.18 15.10
N LYS A 47 -3.93 -9.40 16.08
CA LYS A 47 -5.31 -8.93 16.13
C LYS A 47 -5.64 -8.03 14.94
N GLU A 48 -4.80 -7.06 14.63
CA GLU A 48 -5.00 -6.16 13.48
C GLU A 48 -4.94 -6.91 12.14
N ARG A 49 -4.00 -7.86 11.99
CA ARG A 49 -3.91 -8.71 10.80
C ARG A 49 -5.19 -9.52 10.57
N LYS A 50 -5.73 -10.13 11.63
CA LYS A 50 -7.00 -10.88 11.55
C LYS A 50 -8.15 -9.95 11.14
N LYS A 51 -8.24 -8.77 11.75
CA LYS A 51 -9.26 -7.75 11.44
C LYS A 51 -9.17 -7.26 9.98
N GLU A 52 -7.98 -7.13 9.43
CA GLU A 52 -7.78 -6.73 8.03
C GLU A 52 -8.19 -7.83 7.05
N TRP A 53 -7.83 -9.08 7.34
CA TRP A 53 -8.25 -10.24 6.56
C TRP A 53 -9.77 -10.42 6.54
N GLU A 54 -10.44 -10.28 7.69
CA GLU A 54 -11.90 -10.33 7.76
C GLU A 54 -12.56 -9.21 6.94
N ARG A 55 -11.97 -8.00 6.95
CA ARG A 55 -12.44 -6.87 6.12
C ARG A 55 -12.28 -7.16 4.63
N GLN A 56 -11.20 -7.80 4.20
CA GLN A 56 -11.02 -8.22 2.81
C GLN A 56 -12.07 -9.26 2.40
N LYS A 57 -12.24 -10.34 3.19
CA LYS A 57 -13.25 -11.36 2.94
C LYS A 57 -14.69 -10.82 2.87
N ARG A 58 -15.03 -9.84 3.71
CA ARG A 58 -16.36 -9.18 3.63
C ARG A 58 -16.53 -8.43 2.31
N ARG A 59 -15.50 -7.73 1.85
CA ARG A 59 -15.53 -7.00 0.57
C ARG A 59 -15.61 -7.95 -0.62
N GLU A 60 -14.84 -9.03 -0.62
CA GLU A 60 -14.89 -10.07 -1.67
C GLU A 60 -16.28 -10.69 -1.77
N ARG A 61 -16.87 -11.08 -0.63
CA ARG A 61 -18.24 -11.62 -0.61
C ARG A 61 -19.29 -10.63 -1.10
N PHE A 62 -19.16 -9.36 -0.72
CA PHE A 62 -20.03 -8.31 -1.23
C PHE A 62 -19.90 -8.19 -2.75
N LEU A 63 -18.69 -8.09 -3.29
CA LEU A 63 -18.49 -7.98 -4.75
C LEU A 63 -19.01 -9.22 -5.50
N ALA A 64 -18.83 -10.41 -4.93
CA ALA A 64 -19.31 -11.66 -5.51
C ALA A 64 -20.85 -11.79 -5.53
N SER A 65 -21.57 -11.06 -4.66
CA SER A 65 -23.04 -11.09 -4.66
C SER A 65 -23.69 -10.16 -5.69
N TYR A 66 -22.91 -9.32 -6.37
CA TYR A 66 -23.39 -8.43 -7.44
C TYR A 66 -23.18 -8.99 -8.86
N HIS A 67 -22.59 -10.19 -8.97
CA HIS A 67 -22.45 -10.96 -10.20
C HIS A 67 -23.38 -12.17 -10.18
#